data_AF-A0ABD1XHP6-F1
#
_entry.id   AF-A0ABD1XHP6-F1
#
_cell.length_a   1.000
_cell.length_b   1.000
_cell.length_c   1.000
_cell.angle_alpha   90.00
_cell.angle_beta   90.00
_cell.angle_gamma   90.00
#
_symmetry.space_group_name_H-M   'P 1'
#
loop_
_entity.id
_entity.type
_entity.pdbx_description
1 polymer ?
#
loop_
_entity_poly.entity_id
_entity_poly.type
_entity_poly.pdbx_seq_one_letter_code
_entity_poly.pdbx_strand_id
1 'polypeptide(L)'
;MANLKLIATLLLLALAASSARAQLSDNFYSSSCPNALAKVKEVVGTWISSDSTLAPSLLRLHFHDCWIRGCDGSVLLDTANGEKSAFGNVNSLRGFEVIDDIKTQVEALCPGVVSCSDILATAARDGMVQFSGAAINWAVQTGRRDGVVSSASEANADLPPPFSNFNSLVSNFQNKGFTSREMIVLSGSHTVGRSHCSTIQSRLYNFSSTASTDPSMDSPPSQRL
;
A
#
# COMPACT_ATOMS: atom_id res chain seq x y z
N MET A 1 -30.30 46.70 5.11
CA MET A 1 -30.76 45.49 4.36
C MET A 1 -29.61 44.76 3.66
N ALA A 2 -28.69 45.44 2.97
CA ALA A 2 -27.54 44.80 2.29
C ALA A 2 -26.60 44.02 3.24
N ASN A 3 -26.29 44.58 4.42
CA ASN A 3 -25.39 43.93 5.39
C ASN A 3 -25.98 42.66 6.00
N LEU A 4 -27.31 42.60 6.18
CA LEU A 4 -27.98 41.41 6.71
C LEU A 4 -27.99 40.26 5.69
N LYS A 5 -28.14 40.59 4.40
CA LYS A 5 -28.01 39.61 3.31
C LYS A 5 -26.58 39.08 3.21
N LEU A 6 -25.57 39.95 3.31
CA LEU A 6 -24.15 39.54 3.23
C LEU A 6 -23.74 38.62 4.39
N ILE A 7 -24.17 38.94 5.62
CA ILE A 7 -23.93 38.11 6.81
C ILE A 7 -24.63 36.75 6.68
N ALA A 8 -25.87 36.73 6.18
CA ALA A 8 -26.60 35.48 5.94
C ALA A 8 -25.91 34.61 4.88
N THR A 9 -25.42 35.20 3.78
CA THR A 9 -24.70 34.47 2.73
C THR A 9 -23.37 33.90 3.25
N LEU A 10 -22.61 34.67 4.04
CA LEU A 10 -21.37 34.20 4.67
C LEU A 10 -21.60 33.07 5.69
N LEU A 11 -22.68 33.14 6.48
CA LEU A 11 -23.08 32.03 7.35
C LEU A 11 -23.46 30.78 6.55
N LEU A 12 -24.20 30.93 5.45
CA LEU A 12 -24.56 29.81 4.56
C LEU A 12 -23.34 29.15 3.90
N LEU A 13 -22.33 29.93 3.49
CA LEU A 13 -21.05 29.40 2.99
C LEU A 13 -20.24 28.72 4.10
N ALA A 14 -20.22 29.27 5.31
CA ALA A 14 -19.54 28.65 6.46
C ALA A 14 -20.24 27.37 6.94
N LEU A 15 -21.57 27.30 6.85
CA LEU A 15 -22.35 26.07 7.09
C LEU A 15 -22.20 25.07 5.94
N ALA A 16 -22.04 25.50 4.69
CA ALA A 16 -21.72 24.61 3.56
C ALA A 16 -20.27 24.07 3.62
N ALA A 17 -19.37 24.79 4.30
CA ALA A 17 -18.05 24.31 4.70
C ALA A 17 -18.09 23.37 5.92
N SER A 18 -19.28 22.91 6.35
CA SER A 18 -19.41 21.81 7.30
C SER A 18 -18.62 20.62 6.78
N SER A 19 -17.51 20.33 7.47
CA SER A 19 -16.62 19.17 7.31
C SER A 19 -17.19 18.11 6.37
N ALA A 20 -16.76 18.12 5.10
CA ALA A 20 -16.88 16.93 4.28
C ALA A 20 -16.09 15.84 5.00
N ARG A 21 -16.78 15.04 5.82
CA ARG A 21 -16.22 13.80 6.33
C ARG A 21 -16.16 12.88 5.12
N ALA A 22 -15.06 12.96 4.38
CA ALA A 22 -14.66 11.97 3.38
C ALA A 22 -14.23 10.70 4.12
N GLN A 23 -15.14 10.14 4.91
CA GLN A 23 -14.88 8.98 5.72
C GLN A 23 -15.00 7.76 4.82
N LEU A 24 -13.97 6.92 4.86
CA LEU A 24 -14.01 5.65 4.16
C LEU A 24 -15.18 4.81 4.68
N SER A 25 -15.80 4.02 3.81
CA SER A 25 -16.93 3.16 4.15
C SER A 25 -16.86 1.82 3.43
N ASP A 26 -17.52 0.81 4.00
CA ASP A 26 -17.57 -0.52 3.41
C ASP A 26 -18.45 -0.58 2.14
N ASN A 27 -19.24 0.47 1.87
CA ASN A 27 -20.23 0.51 0.81
C ASN A 27 -20.12 1.75 -0.10
N PHE A 28 -18.95 2.40 -0.15
CA PHE A 28 -18.73 3.66 -0.87
C PHE A 28 -19.19 3.61 -2.35
N TYR A 29 -18.94 2.49 -3.04
CA TYR A 29 -19.28 2.30 -4.45
C TYR A 29 -20.66 1.65 -4.69
N SER A 30 -21.44 1.36 -3.64
CA SER A 30 -22.68 0.56 -3.76
C SER A 30 -23.74 1.17 -4.68
N SER A 31 -23.81 2.50 -4.79
CA SER A 31 -24.73 3.19 -5.69
C SER A 31 -24.11 3.61 -7.03
N SER A 32 -22.82 3.95 -7.04
CA SER A 32 -22.14 4.50 -8.22
C SER A 32 -21.51 3.43 -9.12
N CYS A 33 -21.04 2.34 -8.54
CA CYS A 33 -20.50 1.19 -9.27
C CYS A 33 -20.65 -0.12 -8.47
N PRO A 34 -21.86 -0.68 -8.38
CA PRO A 34 -22.17 -1.81 -7.49
C PRO A 34 -21.33 -3.07 -7.76
N ASN A 35 -20.86 -3.26 -8.99
CA ASN A 35 -20.08 -4.44 -9.39
C ASN A 35 -18.55 -4.20 -9.36
N ALA A 36 -18.07 -3.02 -8.98
CA ALA A 36 -16.65 -2.68 -8.98
C ALA A 36 -15.82 -3.70 -8.18
N LEU A 37 -16.14 -3.88 -6.90
CA LEU A 37 -15.33 -4.72 -6.00
C LEU A 37 -15.40 -6.21 -6.37
N ALA A 38 -16.53 -6.66 -6.92
CA ALA A 38 -16.66 -8.01 -7.46
C ALA A 38 -15.74 -8.20 -8.68
N LYS A 39 -15.67 -7.20 -9.57
CA LYS A 39 -14.76 -7.22 -10.72
C LYS A 39 -13.29 -7.18 -10.31
N VAL A 40 -12.91 -6.35 -9.34
CA VAL A 40 -11.54 -6.35 -8.78
C VAL A 40 -11.16 -7.75 -8.30
N LYS A 41 -12.00 -8.37 -7.47
CA LYS A 41 -11.77 -9.73 -6.95
C LYS A 41 -11.60 -10.78 -8.06
N GLU A 42 -12.43 -10.72 -9.09
CA GLU A 42 -12.36 -11.64 -10.25
C GLU A 42 -11.03 -11.53 -11.00
N VAL A 43 -10.60 -10.30 -11.32
CA VAL A 43 -9.36 -10.06 -12.05
C VAL A 43 -8.15 -10.48 -11.21
N VAL A 44 -8.12 -10.10 -9.93
CA VAL A 44 -7.08 -10.54 -8.99
C VAL A 44 -7.04 -12.07 -8.93
N GLY A 45 -8.18 -12.74 -8.80
CA GLY A 45 -8.25 -14.20 -8.77
C GLY A 45 -7.62 -14.86 -10.01
N THR A 46 -7.85 -14.30 -11.19
CA THR A 46 -7.23 -14.76 -12.45
C THR A 46 -5.70 -14.63 -12.41
N TRP A 47 -5.19 -13.46 -12.03
CA TRP A 47 -3.74 -13.20 -11.95
C TRP A 47 -3.06 -14.09 -10.90
N ILE A 48 -3.62 -14.20 -9.70
CA ILE A 48 -3.05 -15.02 -8.62
C ILE A 48 -3.08 -16.51 -8.95
N SER A 49 -4.08 -16.98 -9.70
CA SER A 49 -4.14 -18.38 -10.16
C SER A 49 -3.02 -18.71 -11.15
N SER A 50 -2.56 -17.72 -11.92
CA SER A 50 -1.43 -17.88 -12.84
C SER A 50 -0.07 -17.69 -12.16
N ASP A 51 0.05 -16.73 -11.24
CA ASP A 51 1.26 -16.46 -10.46
C ASP A 51 0.88 -16.11 -9.02
N SER A 52 0.97 -17.10 -8.13
CA SER A 52 0.65 -16.92 -6.71
C SER A 52 1.60 -15.98 -5.97
N THR A 53 2.77 -15.67 -6.54
CA THR A 53 3.72 -14.72 -5.95
C THR A 53 3.28 -13.26 -6.09
N LEU A 54 2.27 -12.99 -6.91
CA LEU A 54 1.65 -11.66 -7.02
C LEU A 54 0.87 -11.28 -5.76
N ALA A 55 0.29 -12.23 -5.01
CA ALA A 55 -0.50 -11.93 -3.81
C ALA A 55 0.30 -11.14 -2.75
N PRO A 56 1.47 -11.63 -2.28
CA PRO A 56 2.31 -10.83 -1.39
C PRO A 56 2.91 -9.60 -2.08
N SER A 57 3.08 -9.61 -3.41
CA SER A 57 3.57 -8.43 -4.15
C SER A 57 2.56 -7.27 -4.12
N LEU A 58 1.26 -7.56 -4.30
CA LEU A 58 0.19 -6.57 -4.23
C LEU A 58 0.02 -6.02 -2.80
N LEU A 59 0.16 -6.88 -1.78
CA LEU A 59 0.16 -6.45 -0.38
C LEU A 59 1.32 -5.47 -0.12
N ARG A 60 2.52 -5.79 -0.62
CA ARG A 60 3.68 -4.90 -0.51
C ARG A 60 3.47 -3.59 -1.28
N LEU A 61 2.91 -3.66 -2.49
CA LEU A 61 2.62 -2.46 -3.28
C LEU A 61 1.67 -1.51 -2.53
N HIS A 62 0.62 -2.04 -1.89
CA HIS A 62 -0.27 -1.23 -1.06
C HIS A 62 0.40 -0.65 0.19
N PHE A 63 1.29 -1.41 0.86
CA PHE A 63 2.09 -0.88 1.96
C PHE A 63 2.95 0.32 1.50
N HIS A 64 3.64 0.19 0.37
CA HIS A 64 4.51 1.24 -0.16
C HIS A 64 3.74 2.49 -0.60
N ASP A 65 2.53 2.33 -1.13
CA ASP A 65 1.59 3.43 -1.38
C ASP A 65 1.27 4.16 -0.06
N CYS A 66 0.69 3.45 0.90
CA CYS A 66 0.24 4.04 2.16
C CYS A 66 1.36 4.68 2.99
N TRP A 67 2.60 4.25 2.81
CA TRP A 67 3.73 4.82 3.54
C TRP A 67 4.09 6.23 3.06
N ILE A 68 3.83 6.56 1.80
CA ILE A 68 4.23 7.84 1.19
C ILE A 68 2.99 8.68 0.97
N ARG A 69 2.85 9.78 1.71
CA ARG A 69 1.68 10.69 1.68
C ARG A 69 0.31 10.06 2.00
N GLY A 70 0.26 8.77 2.33
CA GLY A 70 -0.96 8.03 2.61
C GLY A 70 -1.38 7.17 1.42
N CYS A 71 -2.48 6.44 1.54
CA CYS A 71 -2.91 5.53 0.47
C CYS A 71 -3.63 6.33 -0.63
N ASP A 72 -2.87 6.96 -1.53
CA ASP A 72 -3.39 7.84 -2.58
C ASP A 72 -3.01 7.39 -4.01
N GLY A 73 -2.45 6.20 -4.18
CA GLY A 73 -2.07 5.70 -5.50
C GLY A 73 -0.87 6.41 -6.12
N SER A 74 -0.16 7.28 -5.40
CA SER A 74 1.03 8.00 -5.90
C SER A 74 2.13 7.06 -6.38
N VAL A 75 2.21 5.85 -5.80
CA VAL A 75 3.19 4.81 -6.19
C VAL A 75 3.00 4.32 -7.63
N LEU A 76 1.80 4.51 -8.20
CA LEU A 76 1.45 4.05 -9.55
C LEU A 76 1.89 5.02 -10.64
N LEU A 77 2.15 6.30 -10.31
CA LEU A 77 2.46 7.33 -11.29
C LEU A 77 3.83 7.11 -11.95
N ASP A 78 3.85 7.14 -13.28
CA ASP A 78 5.08 7.07 -14.07
C ASP A 78 5.68 8.47 -14.26
N THR A 79 6.66 8.81 -13.41
CA THR A 79 7.40 10.07 -13.50
C THR A 79 8.90 9.82 -13.31
N ALA A 80 9.74 10.67 -13.91
CA ALA A 80 11.20 10.48 -13.91
C ALA A 80 11.81 10.39 -12.49
N ASN A 81 11.26 11.16 -11.54
CA ASN A 81 11.68 11.18 -10.13
C ASN A 81 10.57 10.67 -9.19
N GLY A 82 9.70 9.79 -9.70
CA GLY A 82 8.59 9.22 -8.94
C GLY A 82 9.01 8.06 -8.05
N GLU A 83 8.10 7.59 -7.21
CA GLU A 83 8.35 6.57 -6.20
C GLU A 83 8.90 5.27 -6.79
N LYS A 84 8.54 4.90 -8.03
CA LYS A 84 9.07 3.70 -8.70
C LYS A 84 10.60 3.70 -8.86
N SER A 85 11.26 4.86 -8.84
CA SER A 85 12.72 4.98 -8.91
C SER A 85 13.42 5.04 -7.54
N ALA A 86 12.66 5.01 -6.43
CA ALA A 86 13.22 4.97 -5.08
C ALA A 86 13.99 3.67 -4.82
N PHE A 87 15.00 3.69 -3.93
CA PHE A 87 15.87 2.55 -3.63
C PHE A 87 15.11 1.31 -3.16
N GLY A 88 14.02 1.50 -2.39
CA GLY A 88 13.16 0.41 -1.92
C GLY A 88 12.21 -0.15 -2.98
N ASN A 89 12.07 0.52 -4.12
CA ASN A 89 11.05 0.25 -5.14
C ASN A 89 11.64 -0.23 -6.47
N VAL A 90 12.72 0.41 -6.92
CA VAL A 90 13.35 0.10 -8.21
C VAL A 90 13.86 -1.34 -8.24
N ASN A 91 13.51 -2.09 -9.29
CA ASN A 91 13.80 -3.52 -9.43
C ASN A 91 13.30 -4.36 -8.24
N SER A 92 12.24 -3.91 -7.55
CA SER A 92 11.75 -4.54 -6.31
C SER A 92 10.22 -4.61 -6.23
N LEU A 93 9.52 -3.48 -6.35
CA LEU A 93 8.05 -3.48 -6.46
C LEU A 93 7.62 -4.09 -7.81
N ARG A 94 6.51 -4.81 -7.79
CA ARG A 94 5.91 -5.44 -8.99
C ARG A 94 4.39 -5.63 -8.81
N GLY A 95 3.70 -6.02 -9.88
CA GLY A 95 2.25 -6.18 -9.90
C GLY A 95 1.51 -4.94 -10.39
N PHE A 96 2.21 -3.96 -10.97
CA PHE A 96 1.61 -2.78 -11.59
C PHE A 96 0.69 -3.17 -12.75
N GLU A 97 1.09 -4.18 -13.52
CA GLU A 97 0.32 -4.74 -14.63
C GLU A 97 -1.03 -5.32 -14.19
N VAL A 98 -1.11 -5.84 -12.96
CA VAL A 98 -2.36 -6.34 -12.38
C VAL A 98 -3.30 -5.17 -12.07
N ILE A 99 -2.74 -4.07 -11.54
CA ILE A 99 -3.50 -2.86 -11.24
C ILE A 99 -4.04 -2.22 -12.53
N ASP A 100 -3.24 -2.17 -13.58
CA ASP A 100 -3.65 -1.65 -14.89
C ASP A 100 -4.78 -2.47 -15.52
N ASP A 101 -4.71 -3.81 -15.44
CA ASP A 101 -5.77 -4.69 -15.95
C ASP A 101 -7.07 -4.52 -15.12
N ILE A 102 -6.97 -4.50 -13.79
CA ILE A 102 -8.12 -4.22 -12.92
C ILE A 102 -8.74 -2.87 -13.29
N LYS A 103 -7.92 -1.83 -13.41
CA LYS A 103 -8.39 -0.47 -13.73
C LYS A 103 -9.08 -0.45 -15.08
N THR A 104 -8.50 -1.09 -16.09
CA THR A 104 -9.10 -1.19 -17.43
C THR A 104 -10.48 -1.83 -17.38
N GLN A 105 -10.62 -2.95 -16.68
CA GLN A 105 -11.90 -3.66 -16.61
C GLN A 105 -12.94 -2.93 -15.75
N VAL A 106 -12.53 -2.27 -14.67
CA VAL A 106 -13.43 -1.47 -13.83
C VAL A 106 -13.89 -0.20 -14.55
N GLU A 107 -13.01 0.48 -15.28
CA GLU A 107 -13.38 1.65 -16.09
C GLU A 107 -14.37 1.30 -17.20
N ALA A 108 -14.28 0.09 -17.78
CA ALA A 108 -15.28 -0.40 -18.73
C ALA A 108 -16.68 -0.59 -18.11
N LEU A 109 -16.77 -0.82 -16.79
CA LEU A 109 -18.04 -0.93 -16.06
C LEU A 109 -18.58 0.43 -15.62
N CYS A 110 -17.71 1.31 -15.12
CA CYS A 110 -18.09 2.58 -14.52
C CYS A 110 -16.99 3.63 -14.68
N PRO A 111 -16.98 4.35 -15.82
CA PRO A 111 -15.93 5.30 -16.16
C PRO A 111 -15.75 6.41 -15.10
N GLY A 112 -14.53 6.60 -14.63
CA GLY A 112 -14.14 7.69 -13.73
C GLY A 112 -14.67 7.56 -12.29
N VAL A 113 -15.17 6.38 -11.89
CA VAL A 113 -15.79 6.20 -10.57
C VAL A 113 -14.82 5.69 -9.51
N VAL A 114 -14.09 4.61 -9.81
CA VAL A 114 -13.27 3.89 -8.82
C VAL A 114 -11.84 4.38 -8.85
N SER A 115 -11.31 4.83 -7.72
CA SER A 115 -9.93 5.33 -7.62
C SER A 115 -8.91 4.20 -7.74
N CYS A 116 -7.73 4.51 -8.29
CA CYS A 116 -6.59 3.60 -8.31
C CYS A 116 -6.14 3.23 -6.88
N SER A 117 -6.27 4.18 -5.95
CA SER A 117 -5.99 4.03 -4.52
C SER A 117 -6.84 2.94 -3.87
N ASP A 118 -8.15 2.90 -4.17
CA ASP A 118 -9.02 1.82 -3.64
C ASP A 118 -8.79 0.51 -4.37
N ILE A 119 -8.40 0.53 -5.66
CA ILE A 119 -7.98 -0.68 -6.37
C ILE A 119 -6.75 -1.30 -5.69
N LEU A 120 -5.74 -0.51 -5.31
CA LEU A 120 -4.58 -1.01 -4.55
C LEU A 120 -4.99 -1.69 -3.24
N ALA A 121 -5.83 -1.02 -2.45
CA ALA A 121 -6.27 -1.52 -1.15
C ALA A 121 -7.08 -2.83 -1.28
N THR A 122 -7.98 -2.89 -2.25
CA THR A 122 -8.86 -4.04 -2.46
C THR A 122 -8.12 -5.19 -3.14
N ALA A 123 -7.21 -4.91 -4.08
CA ALA A 123 -6.36 -5.92 -4.72
C ALA A 123 -5.39 -6.59 -3.72
N ALA A 124 -4.82 -5.83 -2.78
CA ALA A 124 -4.02 -6.39 -1.70
C ALA A 124 -4.83 -7.39 -0.85
N ARG A 125 -6.06 -7.02 -0.47
CA ARG A 125 -6.95 -7.91 0.29
C ARG A 125 -7.35 -9.13 -0.53
N ASP A 126 -7.86 -8.94 -1.74
CA ASP A 126 -8.35 -10.01 -2.60
C ASP A 126 -7.23 -10.99 -2.98
N GLY A 127 -6.00 -10.50 -3.16
CA GLY A 127 -4.82 -11.31 -3.41
C GLY A 127 -4.53 -12.25 -2.25
N MET A 128 -4.56 -11.73 -1.00
CA MET A 128 -4.34 -12.54 0.20
C MET A 128 -5.49 -13.50 0.52
N VAL A 129 -6.74 -13.10 0.23
CA VAL A 129 -7.90 -13.99 0.31
C VAL A 129 -7.72 -15.18 -0.64
N GLN A 130 -7.35 -14.91 -1.91
CA GLN A 130 -7.12 -15.96 -2.89
C GLN A 130 -5.94 -16.86 -2.49
N PHE A 131 -4.83 -16.27 -2.08
CA PHE A 131 -3.63 -17.00 -1.67
C PHE A 131 -3.87 -17.93 -0.47
N SER A 132 -4.64 -17.47 0.51
CA SER A 132 -4.93 -18.22 1.73
C SER A 132 -6.09 -19.22 1.59
N GLY A 133 -6.70 -19.35 0.41
CA GLY A 133 -7.91 -20.15 0.24
C GLY A 133 -9.07 -19.66 1.11
N ALA A 134 -9.19 -18.34 1.26
CA ALA A 134 -10.14 -17.62 2.11
C ALA A 134 -9.97 -17.80 3.64
N ALA A 135 -8.87 -18.42 4.11
CA ALA A 135 -8.57 -18.50 5.54
C ALA A 135 -8.26 -17.12 6.16
N ILE A 136 -7.75 -16.18 5.36
CA ILE A 136 -7.53 -14.78 5.74
C ILE A 136 -8.49 -13.91 4.94
N ASN A 137 -9.34 -13.14 5.62
CA ASN A 137 -10.25 -12.19 4.98
C ASN A 137 -10.58 -11.05 5.95
N TRP A 138 -10.70 -9.83 5.42
CA TRP A 138 -11.09 -8.65 6.18
C TRP A 138 -11.87 -7.67 5.31
N ALA A 139 -12.60 -6.78 5.96
CA ALA A 139 -13.30 -5.67 5.30
C ALA A 139 -12.28 -4.56 4.95
N VAL A 140 -12.36 -4.06 3.72
CA VAL A 140 -11.58 -2.91 3.26
C VAL A 140 -12.55 -1.76 3.06
N GLN A 141 -12.40 -0.71 3.86
CA GLN A 141 -13.14 0.53 3.65
C GLN A 141 -12.62 1.21 2.38
N THR A 142 -13.53 1.75 1.58
CA THR A 142 -13.27 2.43 0.30
C THR A 142 -13.76 3.87 0.32
N GLY A 143 -13.35 4.66 -0.66
CA GLY A 143 -13.57 6.10 -0.75
C GLY A 143 -12.28 6.93 -0.84
N ARG A 144 -11.12 6.29 -1.01
CA ARG A 144 -9.85 6.99 -1.24
C ARG A 144 -9.88 7.69 -2.59
N ARG A 145 -9.08 8.74 -2.75
CA ARG A 145 -8.93 9.49 -3.99
C ARG A 145 -7.48 9.49 -4.40
N ASP A 146 -7.26 9.53 -5.71
CA ASP A 146 -5.91 9.47 -6.28
C ASP A 146 -5.16 10.79 -6.09
N GLY A 147 -3.95 10.68 -5.56
CA GLY A 147 -2.94 11.71 -5.48
C GLY A 147 -2.33 12.00 -6.85
N VAL A 148 -1.71 13.17 -6.96
CA VAL A 148 -1.12 13.67 -8.22
C VAL A 148 0.38 13.95 -8.11
N VAL A 149 1.00 13.52 -7.01
CA VAL A 149 2.41 13.75 -6.72
C VAL A 149 3.05 12.44 -6.31
N SER A 150 4.12 12.07 -7.01
CA SER A 150 4.96 10.92 -6.70
C SER A 150 6.39 11.41 -6.48
N SER A 151 7.06 10.96 -5.42
CA SER A 151 8.38 11.45 -5.03
C SER A 151 9.31 10.35 -4.58
N ALA A 152 10.35 10.07 -5.38
CA ALA A 152 11.42 9.16 -5.01
C ALA A 152 12.15 9.61 -3.72
N SER A 153 12.29 10.93 -3.52
CA SER A 153 12.97 11.46 -2.34
C SER A 153 12.19 11.19 -1.06
N GLU A 154 10.87 11.29 -1.10
CA GLU A 154 10.03 10.98 0.07
C GLU A 154 10.01 9.47 0.33
N ALA A 155 9.87 8.66 -0.72
CA ALA A 155 10.00 7.21 -0.60
C ALA A 155 11.34 6.77 0.00
N ASN A 156 12.45 7.38 -0.44
CA ASN A 156 13.79 7.10 0.11
C ASN A 156 13.96 7.55 1.56
N ALA A 157 13.21 8.56 2.02
CA ALA A 157 13.28 9.06 3.38
C ALA A 157 12.42 8.23 4.34
N ASP A 158 11.24 7.80 3.90
CA ASP A 158 10.20 7.26 4.77
C ASP A 158 10.10 5.73 4.74
N LEU A 159 10.49 5.05 3.65
CA LEU A 159 10.43 3.59 3.60
C LEU A 159 11.52 2.97 4.49
N PRO A 160 11.16 2.05 5.41
CA PRO A 160 12.14 1.42 6.28
C PRO A 160 13.06 0.47 5.47
N PRO A 161 14.39 0.65 5.51
CA PRO A 161 15.30 -0.30 4.88
C PRO A 161 15.41 -1.61 5.68
N PRO A 162 15.81 -2.72 5.03
CA PRO A 162 15.88 -4.06 5.66
C PRO A 162 16.93 -4.16 6.77
N PHE A 163 17.86 -3.21 6.87
CA PHE A 163 18.90 -3.13 7.90
C PHE A 163 18.53 -2.23 9.08
N SER A 164 17.28 -1.76 9.16
CA SER A 164 16.79 -0.96 10.29
C SER A 164 16.79 -1.79 11.58
N ASN A 165 17.23 -1.19 12.68
CA ASN A 165 17.07 -1.80 14.01
C ASN A 165 15.64 -1.61 14.54
N PHE A 166 15.31 -2.33 15.62
CA PHE A 166 13.98 -2.32 16.22
C PHE A 166 13.49 -0.90 16.60
N ASN A 167 14.34 -0.07 17.22
CA ASN A 167 13.95 1.27 17.66
C ASN A 167 13.69 2.21 16.48
N SER A 168 14.48 2.09 15.40
CA SER A 168 14.25 2.82 14.15
C SER A 168 12.93 2.43 13.51
N LEU A 169 12.59 1.13 13.48
CA LEU A 169 11.31 0.64 12.96
C LEU A 169 10.13 1.14 13.79
N VAL A 170 10.22 1.08 15.12
CA VAL A 170 9.19 1.61 16.02
C VAL A 170 8.95 3.10 15.76
N SER A 171 10.02 3.90 15.64
CA SER A 171 9.91 5.33 15.37
C SER A 171 9.30 5.62 13.99
N ASN A 172 9.70 4.85 12.97
CA ASN A 172 9.16 4.97 11.62
C ASN A 172 7.65 4.71 11.57
N PHE A 173 7.17 3.67 12.25
CA PHE A 173 5.74 3.34 12.33
C PHE A 173 4.96 4.35 13.18
N GLN A 174 5.54 4.86 14.28
CA GLN A 174 4.94 5.91 15.10
C GLN A 174 4.73 7.21 14.32
N ASN A 175 5.65 7.56 13.41
CA ASN A 175 5.47 8.71 12.51
C ASN A 175 4.27 8.57 11.56
N LYS A 176 3.76 7.34 11.38
CA LYS A 176 2.54 7.03 10.62
C LYS A 176 1.33 6.77 11.52
N GLY A 177 1.45 6.99 12.83
CA GLY A 177 0.38 6.84 13.80
C GLY A 177 0.19 5.42 14.35
N PHE A 178 1.12 4.50 14.06
CA PHE A 178 1.05 3.11 14.54
C PHE A 178 1.81 2.90 15.86
N THR A 179 1.31 1.97 16.65
CA THR A 179 1.99 1.44 17.85
C THR A 179 3.06 0.42 17.48
N SER A 180 3.96 0.11 18.42
CA SER A 180 4.94 -0.97 18.26
C SER A 180 4.27 -2.34 18.09
N ARG A 181 3.10 -2.55 18.70
CA ARG A 181 2.30 -3.77 18.51
C ARG A 181 1.82 -3.89 17.05
N GLU A 182 1.32 -2.81 16.47
CA GLU A 182 0.89 -2.80 15.06
C GLU A 182 2.07 -2.98 14.11
N MET A 183 3.24 -2.40 14.41
CA MET A 183 4.48 -2.68 13.67
C MET A 183 4.81 -4.18 13.67
N ILE A 184 4.74 -4.86 14.81
CA ILE A 184 4.97 -6.31 14.92
C ILE A 184 3.94 -7.09 14.09
N VAL A 185 2.66 -6.72 14.20
CA VAL A 185 1.57 -7.37 13.45
C VAL A 185 1.77 -7.22 11.93
N LEU A 186 2.07 -6.01 11.45
CA LEU A 186 2.28 -5.72 10.03
C LEU A 186 3.57 -6.37 9.49
N SER A 187 4.59 -6.52 10.33
CA SER A 187 5.80 -7.29 9.99
C SER A 187 5.51 -8.77 9.72
N GLY A 188 4.38 -9.29 10.23
CA GLY A 188 3.88 -10.64 9.92
C GLY A 188 3.58 -10.86 8.44
N SER A 189 3.44 -9.79 7.63
CA SER A 189 3.30 -9.89 6.18
C SER A 189 4.49 -10.58 5.50
N HIS A 190 5.67 -10.58 6.12
CA HIS A 190 6.84 -11.33 5.66
C HIS A 190 6.73 -12.86 5.85
N THR A 191 5.59 -13.37 6.31
CA THR A 191 5.31 -14.82 6.33
C THR A 191 5.21 -15.44 4.94
N VAL A 192 5.00 -14.62 3.91
CA VAL A 192 4.91 -15.00 2.50
C VAL A 192 5.67 -14.01 1.63
N GLY A 193 5.91 -14.38 0.36
CA GLY A 193 6.64 -13.53 -0.58
C GLY A 193 8.08 -13.95 -0.76
N ARG A 194 8.89 -13.05 -1.33
CA ARG A 194 10.29 -13.29 -1.67
C ARG A 194 11.11 -12.04 -1.39
N SER A 195 12.41 -12.23 -1.17
CA SER A 195 13.38 -11.15 -1.09
C SER A 195 14.60 -11.45 -1.95
N HIS A 196 15.32 -10.42 -2.37
CA HIS A 196 16.59 -10.57 -3.06
C HIS A 196 17.72 -10.86 -2.05
N CYS A 197 18.72 -11.64 -2.45
CA CYS A 197 19.88 -11.95 -1.62
C CYS A 197 20.62 -10.68 -1.13
N SER A 198 20.62 -9.62 -1.94
CA SER A 198 21.21 -8.32 -1.59
C SER A 198 20.68 -7.73 -0.28
N THR A 199 19.44 -8.05 0.11
CA THR A 199 18.82 -7.54 1.35
C THR A 199 19.38 -8.20 2.62
N ILE A 200 19.98 -9.39 2.52
CA ILE A 200 20.50 -10.16 3.66
C ILE A 200 22.02 -10.33 3.62
N GLN A 201 22.67 -9.95 2.53
CA GLN A 201 24.07 -10.27 2.27
C GLN A 201 25.02 -9.71 3.34
N SER A 202 24.72 -8.53 3.89
CA SER A 202 25.49 -7.96 5.00
C SER A 202 25.40 -8.84 6.26
N ARG A 203 24.23 -9.40 6.57
CA ARG A 203 24.06 -10.31 7.71
C ARG A 203 24.79 -11.63 7.53
N LEU A 204 25.01 -12.07 6.29
CA LEU A 204 25.71 -13.33 6.00
C LEU A 204 27.23 -13.20 6.07
N TYR A 205 27.79 -12.11 5.53
CA TYR A 205 29.24 -12.03 5.25
C TYR A 205 29.96 -10.82 5.87
N ASN A 206 29.25 -9.74 6.18
CA ASN A 206 29.85 -8.49 6.65
C ASN A 206 28.95 -7.81 7.69
N PHE A 207 28.64 -8.54 8.76
CA PHE A 207 27.68 -8.08 9.75
C PHE A 207 28.23 -6.97 10.65
N SER A 208 29.44 -7.15 11.18
CA SER A 208 30.09 -6.17 12.06
C SER A 208 31.61 -6.32 12.06
N SER A 209 32.32 -5.38 12.70
CA SER A 209 33.77 -5.46 12.89
C SER A 209 34.23 -6.66 13.74
N THR A 210 33.33 -7.23 14.55
CA THR A 210 33.63 -8.32 15.48
C THR A 210 33.02 -9.67 15.07
N ALA A 211 32.16 -9.69 14.06
CA ALA A 211 31.49 -10.90 13.57
C ALA A 211 31.17 -10.78 12.08
N SER A 212 31.63 -11.76 11.28
CA SER A 212 31.37 -11.81 9.83
C SER A 212 29.91 -12.11 9.53
N THR A 213 29.32 -13.07 10.25
CA THR A 213 27.90 -13.44 10.16
C THR A 213 27.16 -12.93 11.40
N ASP A 214 25.90 -12.54 11.21
CA ASP A 214 25.02 -12.10 12.29
C ASP A 214 24.78 -13.24 13.31
N PRO A 215 25.16 -13.07 14.58
CA PRO A 215 25.02 -14.11 15.60
C PRO A 215 23.57 -14.43 15.98
N SER A 216 22.60 -13.60 15.57
CA SER A 216 21.16 -13.85 15.74
C SER A 216 20.54 -14.70 14.63
N MET A 217 21.31 -15.06 13.59
CA MET A 217 20.88 -16.03 12.59
C MET A 217 21.13 -17.46 13.07
N ASP A 218 20.12 -18.32 12.97
CA ASP A 218 20.26 -19.74 13.27
C ASP A 218 21.34 -20.40 12.39
N SER A 219 21.97 -21.47 12.88
CA SER A 219 22.88 -22.35 12.11
C SER A 219 22.17 -23.67 11.72
N PRO A 220 22.19 -24.17 10.46
CA PRO A 220 22.60 -23.57 9.18
C PRO A 220 21.40 -23.30 8.24
N PRO A 221 20.79 -22.11 8.34
CA PRO A 221 20.36 -21.34 7.16
C PRO A 221 21.51 -20.80 6.31
N SER A 222 22.71 -20.64 6.88
CA SER A 222 23.93 -20.21 6.16
C SER A 222 24.45 -21.20 5.11
N GLN A 223 23.88 -22.42 5.04
CA GLN A 223 24.12 -23.39 3.95
C GLN A 223 22.91 -23.52 3.00
N ARG A 224 21.78 -22.85 3.27
CA ARG A 224 20.55 -22.92 2.46
C ARG A 224 20.19 -21.60 1.76
N LEU A 225 20.76 -20.48 2.23
CA LEU A 225 20.69 -19.12 1.66
C LEU A 225 22.01 -18.79 0.97
#